data_AF-A0A849KDX8-F1
#
_entry.id   AF-A0A849KDX8-F1
#
_cell.length_a   1.000
_cell.length_b   1.000
_cell.length_c   1.000
_cell.angle_alpha   90.00
_cell.angle_beta   90.00
_cell.angle_gamma   90.00
#
_symmetry.space_group_name_H-M   'P 1'
#
loop_
_entity.id
_entity.type
_entity.pdbx_description
1 polymer ?
#
loop_
_entity_poly.entity_id
_entity_poly.type
_entity_poly.pdbx_seq_one_letter_code
_entity_poly.pdbx_strand_id
1 'polypeptide(L)' 'MGKLGPEDYVPRIKRMREQGMGLDEARKQVDREYLLNAIDEARNFYELRGVMRSCMEKLL' A
#
# COMPACT_ATOMS: atom_id res chain seq x y z
N MET A 1 10.79 9.90 -3.76
CA MET A 1 10.57 8.96 -2.64
C MET A 1 10.74 7.56 -3.19
N GLY A 2 11.55 6.70 -2.55
CA GLY A 2 11.79 5.33 -3.02
C GLY A 2 10.49 4.51 -3.02
N LYS A 3 10.31 3.68 -4.05
CA LYS A 3 9.16 2.79 -4.22
C LYS A 3 9.10 1.79 -3.08
N LEU A 4 7.88 1.41 -2.69
CA LEU A 4 7.63 0.55 -1.55
C LEU A 4 7.42 -0.89 -2.05
N GLY A 5 8.42 -1.74 -1.88
CA GLY A 5 8.32 -3.15 -2.24
C GLY A 5 7.56 -3.96 -1.17
N PRO A 6 7.13 -5.20 -1.47
CA PRO A 6 6.57 -6.11 -0.48
C PRO A 6 7.45 -6.27 0.78
N GLU A 7 8.77 -6.25 0.60
CA GLU A 7 9.78 -6.30 1.66
C GLU A 7 9.75 -5.09 2.60
N ASP A 8 9.26 -3.94 2.11
CA ASP A 8 9.21 -2.69 2.87
C ASP A 8 7.93 -2.57 3.71
N TYR A 9 6.90 -3.37 3.43
CA TYR A 9 5.58 -3.23 4.02
C TYR A 9 5.61 -3.23 5.56
N VAL A 10 6.15 -4.30 6.16
CA VAL A 10 6.24 -4.43 7.62
C VAL A 10 7.22 -3.42 8.24
N PRO A 11 8.45 -3.23 7.69
CA PRO A 11 9.37 -2.19 8.17
C PRO A 11 8.79 -0.77 8.15
N ARG A 12 7.94 -0.43 7.17
CA ARG A 12 7.32 0.90 7.07
C ARG A 12 6.30 1.12 8.19
N ILE A 13 5.44 0.12 8.44
CA ILE A 13 4.47 0.16 9.53
C ILE A 13 5.21 0.32 10.87
N LYS A 14 6.28 -0.46 11.10
CA LYS A 14 7.09 -0.36 12.33
C LYS A 14 7.65 1.04 12.54
N ARG A 15 8.26 1.65 11.51
CA ARG A 15 8.78 3.02 11.59
C ARG A 15 7.70 4.05 11.91
N MET A 16 6.53 3.97 11.27
CA MET A 16 5.42 4.88 11.57
C MET A 16 4.91 4.72 13.01
N ARG A 17 4.89 3.48 13.52
CA ARG A 17 4.55 3.22 14.92
C ARG A 17 5.58 3.78 15.90
N GLU A 18 6.87 3.70 15.58
CA GLU A 18 7.94 4.32 16.38
C GLU A 18 7.83 5.85 16.39
N GLN A 19 7.23 6.44 15.35
CA GLN A 19 6.90 7.86 15.26
C GLN A 19 5.60 8.24 16.00
N GLY A 20 4.95 7.30 16.69
CA GLY A 20 3.76 7.53 17.49
C GLY A 20 2.43 7.32 16.75
N MET A 21 2.45 6.85 15.50
CA MET A 21 1.23 6.56 14.75
C MET A 21 0.54 5.29 15.27
N GLY A 22 -0.80 5.31 15.32
CA GLY A 22 -1.60 4.14 15.65
C GLY A 22 -1.39 3.00 14.63
N LEU A 23 -1.52 1.74 15.08
CA LEU A 23 -1.31 0.58 14.21
C LEU A 23 -2.22 0.59 12.98
N ASP A 24 -3.50 0.90 13.17
CA ASP A 24 -4.48 0.90 12.08
C ASP A 24 -4.24 2.04 11.10
N GLU A 25 -3.83 3.21 11.59
CA GLU A 25 -3.49 4.36 10.78
C GLU A 25 -2.22 4.09 9.95
N ALA A 26 -1.18 3.53 10.59
CA ALA A 26 0.04 3.12 9.90
C ALA A 26 -0.24 2.08 8.82
N ARG A 27 -1.09 1.08 9.10
CA ARG A 27 -1.51 0.09 8.09
C ARG A 27 -2.21 0.75 6.92
N LYS A 28 -3.19 1.62 7.17
CA LYS A 28 -3.92 2.35 6.12
C LYS A 28 -2.99 3.19 5.24
N GLN A 29 -2.03 3.87 5.85
CA GLN A 29 -1.08 4.69 5.11
C GLN A 29 -0.17 3.86 4.21
N VAL A 30 0.39 2.77 4.73
CA VAL A 30 1.27 1.88 3.95
C VAL A 30 0.50 1.13 2.86
N ASP A 31 -0.73 0.69 3.14
CA ASP A 31 -1.63 0.11 2.15
C ASP A 31 -1.92 1.08 1.01
N ARG A 32 -2.19 2.35 1.33
CA ARG A 32 -2.41 3.38 0.32
C ARG A 32 -1.18 3.58 -0.55
N GLU A 33 0.02 3.69 0.04
CA GLU A 33 1.28 3.82 -0.71
C GLU A 33 1.52 2.62 -1.62
N TYR A 34 1.27 1.40 -1.14
CA TYR A 34 1.45 0.17 -1.92
C TYR A 34 0.49 0.08 -3.10
N LEU A 35 -0.79 0.39 -2.89
CA LEU A 35 -1.81 0.35 -3.95
C LEU A 35 -1.57 1.42 -5.02
N LEU A 36 -1.15 2.64 -4.63
CA LEU A 36 -0.80 3.69 -5.58
C LEU A 36 0.40 3.30 -6.44
N ASN A 37 1.46 2.75 -5.83
CA ASN A 37 2.60 2.23 -6.61
C ASN A 37 2.16 1.14 -7.58
N ALA A 38 1.28 0.22 -7.16
CA ALA A 38 0.80 -0.86 -8.03
C ALA A 38 -0.06 -0.34 -9.20
N ILE A 39 -0.80 0.76 -9.02
CA ILE A 39 -1.50 1.45 -10.12
C ILE A 39 -0.50 2.06 -11.09
N ASP A 40 0.50 2.79 -10.59
CA ASP A 40 1.51 3.47 -11.41
C ASP A 40 2.40 2.48 -12.19
N GLU A 41 2.57 1.26 -11.69
CA GLU A 41 3.39 0.21 -12.30
C GLU A 41 2.62 -0.79 -13.16
N ALA A 42 1.29 -0.72 -13.19
CA ALA A 42 0.49 -1.63 -13.99
C ALA A 42 0.85 -1.48 -15.49
N ARG A 43 1.38 -2.55 -16.08
CA ARG A 43 1.86 -2.55 -17.47
C ARG A 43 0.75 -2.82 -18.49
N ASN A 44 -0.41 -3.25 -18.00
CA ASN A 44 -1.56 -3.55 -18.84
C ASN A 44 -2.88 -3.42 -18.06
N PHE A 45 -3.97 -3.43 -18.81
CA PHE A 45 -5.32 -3.31 -18.27
C PHE A 45 -5.67 -4.39 -17.22
N TYR A 46 -5.20 -5.63 -17.39
CA TYR A 46 -5.53 -6.71 -16.47
C TYR A 46 -4.82 -6.57 -15.12
N GLU A 47 -3.55 -6.15 -15.13
CA GLU A 47 -2.80 -5.79 -13.92
C GLU A 47 -3.52 -4.65 -13.18
N LEU A 48 -3.85 -3.56 -13.88
CA LEU A 48 -4.58 -2.42 -13.30
C LEU A 48 -5.95 -2.84 -12.74
N ARG A 49 -6.71 -3.66 -13.48
CA ARG A 49 -8.01 -4.19 -13.03
C ARG A 49 -7.88 -5.02 -11.75
N GLY A 50 -6.80 -5.79 -11.62
CA GLY A 50 -6.49 -6.54 -10.41
C GLY A 50 -6.30 -5.62 -9.21
N VAL A 51 -5.47 -4.59 -9.36
CA VAL A 51 -5.21 -3.61 -8.30
C VAL A 51 -6.49 -2.87 -7.90
N MET A 52 -7.28 -2.41 -8.88
CA MET A 52 -8.56 -1.73 -8.63
C MET A 52 -9.57 -2.61 -7.89
N ARG A 53 -9.61 -3.92 -8.17
CA ARG A 53 -10.44 -4.86 -7.43
C ARG A 53 -10.01 -4.96 -5.96
N SER A 54 -8.71 -5.10 -5.70
CA SER A 54 -8.18 -5.14 -4.34
C SER A 54 -8.46 -3.86 -3.55
N CYS A 55 -8.45 -2.69 -4.21
CA CYS A 55 -8.89 -1.43 -3.60
C CYS A 55 -10.36 -1.49 -3.15
N MET A 56 -11.25 -2.00 -4.00
CA MET A 56 -12.68 -2.09 -3.69
C MET A 56 -12.99 -3.09 -2.58
N GLU A 57 -12.33 -4.25 -2.58
CA GLU A 57 -12.51 -5.29 -1.55
C GLU A 57 -12.03 -4.86 -0.16
N LYS A 58 -11.07 -3.93 -0.07
CA LYS A 58 -10.61 -3.36 1.21
C LYS A 58 -11.50 -2.22 1.75
N LEU A 59 -12.35 -1.63 0.90
CA LEU A 59 -13.27 -0.54 1.28
C LEU A 59 -14.63 -1.05 1.77
N LEU A 60 -14.97 -2.31 1.47
CA LEU A 60 -16.18 -3.01 1.90
C LEU A 60 -15.91 -3.80 3.20
#